data_AF-A0A9Q8E9E1-F1
#
_entry.id   AF-A0A9Q8E9E1-F1
#
_cell.length_a   1.000
_cell.length_b   1.000
_cell.length_c   1.000
_cell.angle_alpha   90.00
_cell.angle_beta   90.00
_cell.angle_gamma   90.00
#
_symmetry.space_group_name_H-M   'P 1'
#
loop_
_entity.id
_entity.type
_entity.pdbx_description
1 polymer ?
#
loop_
_entity_poly.entity_id
_entity_poly.type
_entity_poly.pdbx_seq_one_letter_code
_entity_poly.pdbx_strand_id
1 'polypeptide(L)'
;MSNQFRSKHDIHPLDPYIKWLANRAFMLVIWLSIIAVGVLLSKYYEQWNILPRFGSIGIMIGTLLTLSPLFADGIYLSQAKAFSLARTDEDGKTSATSDEGRKVSINIFWGVILIVLSSLINAFGDYLGDYL
;
A
#
# COMPACT_ATOMS: atom_id res chain seq x y z
N MET A 1 4.44 20.00 -9.12
CA MET A 1 5.64 20.84 -9.10
C MET A 1 5.87 21.35 -7.69
N SER A 2 6.98 20.96 -7.04
CA SER A 2 7.70 21.75 -6.02
C SER A 2 8.93 20.98 -5.48
N ASN A 3 9.90 20.67 -6.35
CA ASN A 3 11.21 20.15 -5.93
C ASN A 3 12.15 21.25 -5.37
N GLN A 4 11.65 22.47 -5.13
CA GLN A 4 12.48 23.66 -4.91
C GLN A 4 12.89 23.94 -3.44
N PHE A 5 12.48 23.11 -2.47
CA PHE A 5 12.81 23.32 -1.05
C PHE A 5 13.23 22.05 -0.29
N ARG A 6 13.99 21.13 -0.90
CA ARG A 6 14.51 19.94 -0.19
C ARG A 6 16.04 19.99 -0.14
N SER A 7 16.62 19.86 1.05
CA SER A 7 18.07 19.75 1.21
C SER A 7 18.55 18.49 0.50
N LYS A 8 19.74 18.53 -0.12
CA LYS A 8 20.34 17.33 -0.74
C LYS A 8 20.57 16.20 0.27
N HIS A 9 20.63 16.52 1.57
CA HIS A 9 20.75 15.56 2.66
C HIS A 9 19.45 14.82 2.99
N ASP A 10 18.30 15.33 2.54
CA ASP A 10 16.98 14.75 2.84
C ASP A 10 16.50 13.80 1.74
N ILE A 11 17.29 13.61 0.69
CA ILE A 11 16.99 12.72 -0.44
C ILE A 11 17.77 11.44 -0.24
N HIS A 12 17.06 10.35 0.07
CA HIS A 12 17.70 9.04 0.20
C HIS A 12 17.98 8.47 -1.20
N PRO A 13 19.13 7.80 -1.44
CA PRO A 13 19.46 7.25 -2.76
C PRO A 13 18.41 6.27 -3.33
N LEU A 14 17.67 5.60 -2.44
CA LEU A 14 16.61 4.65 -2.81
C LEU A 14 15.22 5.28 -2.94
N ASP A 15 15.06 6.58 -2.70
CA ASP A 15 13.76 7.27 -2.86
C ASP A 15 13.10 7.04 -4.23
N PRO A 16 13.82 6.96 -5.38
CA PRO A 16 13.20 6.65 -6.66
C PRO A 16 12.52 5.29 -6.71
N TYR A 17 13.04 4.29 -6.00
CA TYR A 17 12.48 2.94 -5.95
C TYR A 17 11.36 2.85 -4.91
N ILE A 18 11.54 3.50 -3.77
CA ILE A 18 10.63 3.42 -2.63
C ILE A 18 9.33 4.19 -2.91
N LYS A 19 9.38 5.27 -3.70
CA LYS A 19 8.18 6.01 -4.14
C LYS A 19 7.17 5.13 -4.91
N TRP A 20 7.63 4.05 -5.55
CA TRP A 20 6.72 3.10 -6.20
C TRP A 20 5.83 2.36 -5.20
N LEU A 21 6.29 2.15 -3.97
CA LEU A 21 5.50 1.52 -2.90
C LEU A 21 4.33 2.41 -2.44
N ALA A 22 4.42 3.72 -2.66
CA ALA A 22 3.30 4.65 -2.43
C ALA A 22 2.29 4.68 -3.59
N ASN A 23 2.59 4.03 -4.73
CA ASN A 23 1.67 3.97 -5.86
C ASN A 23 0.67 2.83 -5.68
N ARG A 24 -0.55 3.20 -5.30
CA ARG A 24 -1.66 2.26 -5.11
C ARG A 24 -1.93 1.35 -6.31
N ALA A 25 -1.99 1.90 -7.52
CA ALA A 25 -2.31 1.11 -8.71
C ALA A 25 -1.24 0.04 -8.95
N PHE A 26 0.04 0.42 -8.80
CA PHE A 26 1.15 -0.50 -8.91
C PHE A 26 1.08 -1.63 -7.85
N MET A 27 0.83 -1.27 -6.59
CA MET A 27 0.72 -2.24 -5.50
C MET A 27 -0.46 -3.20 -5.68
N LEU A 28 -1.61 -2.72 -6.17
CA LEU A 28 -2.77 -3.56 -6.47
C LEU A 28 -2.50 -4.53 -7.62
N VAL A 29 -1.81 -4.10 -8.68
CA VAL A 29 -1.44 -4.97 -9.81
C VAL A 29 -0.47 -6.07 -9.35
N ILE A 30 0.52 -5.72 -8.53
CA ILE A 30 1.44 -6.72 -7.95
C ILE A 30 0.65 -7.69 -7.07
N TRP A 31 -0.20 -7.20 -6.19
CA TRP A 31 -1.01 -8.04 -5.31
C TRP A 31 -1.85 -9.05 -6.10
N LEU A 32 -2.58 -8.57 -7.12
CA LEU A 32 -3.38 -9.44 -7.99
C LEU A 32 -2.52 -10.48 -8.71
N SER A 33 -1.36 -10.07 -9.22
CA SER A 33 -0.44 -10.97 -9.93
C SER A 33 0.08 -12.07 -9.02
N ILE A 34 0.44 -11.74 -7.78
CA ILE A 34 0.94 -12.70 -6.79
C ILE A 34 -0.16 -13.68 -6.39
N ILE A 35 -1.37 -13.21 -6.10
CA ILE A 35 -2.49 -14.11 -5.77
C ILE A 35 -2.81 -15.01 -6.97
N ALA A 36 -2.85 -14.47 -8.19
CA ALA A 36 -3.09 -15.26 -9.41
C ALA A 36 -2.04 -16.35 -9.61
N VAL A 37 -0.75 -16.02 -9.44
CA VAL A 37 0.34 -17.00 -9.49
C VAL A 37 0.16 -18.07 -8.40
N GLY A 38 -0.21 -17.67 -7.18
CA GLY A 38 -0.48 -18.59 -6.09
C GLY A 38 -1.59 -19.59 -6.41
N VAL A 39 -2.68 -19.14 -7.00
CA VAL A 39 -3.78 -20.00 -7.46
C VAL A 39 -3.32 -20.94 -8.58
N LEU A 40 -2.62 -20.41 -9.59
CA LEU A 40 -2.12 -21.21 -10.71
C LEU A 40 -1.16 -22.32 -10.25
N LEU A 41 -0.22 -21.99 -9.35
CA LEU A 41 0.71 -22.98 -8.80
C LEU A 41 0.02 -24.00 -7.93
N SER A 42 -0.93 -23.57 -7.08
CA SER A 42 -1.70 -24.48 -6.23
C SER A 42 -2.47 -25.49 -7.08
N LYS A 43 -3.06 -25.05 -8.19
CA LYS A 43 -3.75 -25.92 -9.16
C LYS A 43 -2.79 -26.82 -9.94
N TYR A 44 -1.65 -26.30 -10.38
CA TYR A 44 -0.67 -27.08 -11.15
C TYR A 44 -0.04 -28.21 -10.35
N TYR A 45 0.19 -28.00 -9.05
CA TYR A 45 0.78 -28.99 -8.14
C TYR A 45 -0.27 -29.79 -7.35
N GLU A 46 -1.56 -29.51 -7.54
CA GLU A 46 -2.67 -30.11 -6.76
C GLU A 46 -2.49 -29.96 -5.24
N GLN A 47 -1.84 -28.87 -4.82
CA GLN A 47 -1.47 -28.61 -3.43
C GLN A 47 -1.97 -27.22 -3.02
N TRP A 48 -3.16 -27.18 -2.43
CA TRP A 48 -3.78 -25.93 -1.99
C TRP A 48 -3.13 -25.31 -0.75
N ASN A 49 -2.31 -26.06 -0.02
CA ASN A 49 -1.47 -25.54 1.07
C ASN A 49 -0.42 -24.51 0.61
N ILE A 50 -0.22 -24.36 -0.70
CA ILE A 50 0.64 -23.36 -1.31
C ILE A 50 -0.03 -21.97 -1.26
N LEU A 51 -1.34 -21.90 -1.50
CA LEU A 51 -2.10 -20.65 -1.60
C LEU A 51 -2.01 -19.77 -0.32
N PRO A 52 -2.08 -20.32 0.90
CA PRO A 52 -1.81 -19.58 2.13
C PRO A 52 -0.51 -18.75 2.13
N ARG A 53 0.56 -19.25 1.50
CA ARG A 53 1.85 -18.56 1.41
C ARG A 53 1.78 -17.31 0.54
N PHE A 54 0.94 -17.32 -0.48
CA PHE A 54 0.68 -16.14 -1.31
C PHE A 54 -0.21 -15.13 -0.57
N GLY A 55 -1.08 -15.61 0.31
CA GLY A 55 -1.79 -14.77 1.29
C GLY A 55 -0.83 -13.98 2.19
N SER A 56 0.22 -14.59 2.75
CA SER A 56 1.16 -13.84 3.61
C SER A 56 1.94 -12.77 2.84
N ILE A 57 2.30 -13.04 1.58
CA ILE A 57 2.90 -12.04 0.69
C ILE A 57 1.92 -10.89 0.42
N GLY A 58 0.63 -11.20 0.25
CA GLY A 58 -0.42 -10.19 0.12
C GLY A 58 -0.54 -9.27 1.35
N ILE A 59 -0.41 -9.83 2.56
CA ILE A 59 -0.39 -9.04 3.81
C ILE A 59 0.79 -8.07 3.81
N MET A 60 1.98 -8.53 3.37
CA MET A 60 3.16 -7.67 3.26
C MET A 60 2.91 -6.49 2.31
N ILE A 61 2.30 -6.73 1.15
CA ILE A 61 1.94 -5.65 0.19
C ILE A 61 0.95 -4.67 0.80
N GLY A 62 -0.10 -5.18 1.45
CA GLY A 62 -1.06 -4.33 2.15
C GLY A 62 -0.41 -3.47 3.24
N THR A 63 0.54 -4.05 3.98
CA THR A 63 1.33 -3.35 5.01
C THR A 63 2.21 -2.26 4.40
N LEU A 64 2.87 -2.53 3.28
CA LEU A 64 3.65 -1.50 2.58
C LEU A 64 2.77 -0.34 2.10
N LEU A 65 1.54 -0.63 1.68
CA LEU A 65 0.59 0.39 1.26
C LEU A 65 0.04 1.21 2.45
N THR A 66 -0.16 0.60 3.62
CA THR A 66 -0.48 1.36 4.85
C THR A 66 0.69 2.22 5.32
N LEU A 67 1.92 1.82 5.01
CA LEU A 67 3.13 2.62 5.21
C LEU A 67 3.43 3.61 4.07
N SER A 68 2.52 3.77 3.10
CA SER A 68 2.68 4.77 2.03
C SER A 68 2.95 6.22 2.49
N PRO A 69 2.50 6.73 3.66
CA PRO A 69 2.95 8.04 4.15
C PRO A 69 4.48 8.14 4.27
N LEU A 70 5.16 7.06 4.68
CA LEU A 70 6.61 7.03 4.83
C LEU A 70 7.34 7.13 3.48
N PHE A 71 6.70 6.62 2.43
CA PHE A 71 7.29 6.50 1.10
C PHE A 71 6.92 7.66 0.18
N ALA A 72 5.78 8.33 0.41
CA ALA A 72 5.29 9.42 -0.42
C ALA A 72 6.22 10.64 -0.38
N ASP A 73 6.72 11.01 0.79
CA ASP A 73 7.63 12.15 0.95
C ASP A 73 9.12 11.76 0.95
N GLY A 74 9.44 10.46 1.02
CA GLY A 74 10.81 9.94 1.17
C GLY A 74 11.10 9.55 2.62
N ILE A 75 12.00 8.57 2.82
CA ILE A 75 12.19 7.90 4.13
C ILE A 75 12.38 8.91 5.27
N TYR A 76 13.15 9.97 5.03
CA TYR A 76 13.51 10.97 6.05
C TYR A 76 12.54 12.15 6.18
N LEU A 77 11.68 12.39 5.19
CA LEU A 77 10.79 13.57 5.15
C LEU A 77 9.36 13.29 5.64
N SER A 78 9.05 12.02 5.94
CA SER A 78 7.73 11.56 6.35
C SER A 78 7.16 12.20 7.63
N GLN A 79 7.99 12.85 8.46
CA GLN A 79 7.58 13.51 9.70
C GLN A 79 7.21 15.00 9.53
N ALA A 80 7.52 15.64 8.39
CA ALA A 80 7.52 17.11 8.29
C ALA A 80 6.12 17.78 8.19
N LYS A 81 5.04 17.03 7.93
CA LYS A 81 3.69 17.58 7.67
C LYS A 81 2.67 17.40 8.80
N ALA A 82 3.09 16.98 10.00
CA ALA A 82 2.17 16.70 11.12
C ALA A 82 1.44 17.95 11.68
N PHE A 83 1.84 19.17 11.31
CA PHE A 83 1.16 20.42 11.68
C PHE A 83 0.70 21.19 10.43
N SER A 84 -0.52 20.90 9.97
CA SER A 84 -1.22 21.70 8.94
C SER A 84 -2.26 22.58 9.62
N LEU A 85 -2.11 23.91 9.52
CA LEU A 85 -3.17 24.85 9.89
C LEU A 85 -4.42 24.59 9.03
N ALA A 86 -5.59 24.59 9.66
CA ALA A 86 -6.86 24.41 8.95
C ALA A 86 -7.01 25.50 7.87
N ARG A 87 -7.46 25.13 6.67
CA ARG A 87 -7.60 26.03 5.52
C ARG A 87 -9.07 26.07 5.08
N THR A 88 -9.59 27.25 4.82
CA THR A 88 -10.96 27.42 4.30
C THR A 88 -11.00 27.06 2.82
N ASP A 89 -11.98 26.27 2.37
CA ASP A 89 -12.20 25.94 0.96
C ASP A 89 -12.98 27.04 0.21
N GLU A 90 -13.21 26.83 -1.09
CA GLU A 90 -13.91 27.76 -1.98
C GLU A 90 -15.38 28.02 -1.58
N ASP A 91 -16.00 27.10 -0.83
CA ASP A 91 -17.36 27.21 -0.29
C ASP A 91 -17.39 27.85 1.12
N GLY A 92 -16.26 28.36 1.61
CA GLY A 92 -16.16 28.96 2.94
C GLY A 92 -16.13 27.92 4.08
N LYS A 93 -15.94 26.63 3.78
CA LYS A 93 -15.91 25.56 4.78
C LYS A 93 -14.48 25.28 5.25
N THR A 94 -14.32 25.02 6.54
CA THR A 94 -13.03 24.69 7.12
C THR A 94 -12.59 23.29 6.70
N SER A 95 -11.53 23.17 5.91
CA SER A 95 -10.86 21.92 5.59
C SER A 95 -9.62 21.74 6.46
N ALA A 96 -9.62 20.70 7.29
CA ALA A 96 -8.46 20.30 8.08
C ALA A 96 -7.49 19.40 7.29
N THR A 97 -7.83 19.00 6.06
CA THR A 97 -7.09 17.96 5.32
C THR A 97 -6.64 18.49 3.96
N SER A 98 -5.35 18.36 3.67
CA SER A 98 -4.77 18.65 2.34
C SER A 98 -5.06 17.51 1.35
N ASP A 99 -5.05 17.79 0.05
CA ASP A 99 -5.25 16.76 -0.98
C ASP A 99 -4.21 15.64 -0.93
N GLU A 100 -2.99 15.97 -0.51
CA GLU A 100 -1.92 14.98 -0.28
C GLU A 100 -2.21 14.12 0.93
N GLY A 101 -2.68 14.70 2.04
CA GLY A 101 -3.15 13.94 3.20
C GLY A 101 -4.31 13.01 2.83
N ARG A 102 -5.25 13.48 2.00
CA ARG A 102 -6.38 12.68 1.52
C ARG A 102 -5.92 11.48 0.69
N LYS A 103 -4.96 11.67 -0.24
CA LYS A 103 -4.38 10.57 -1.04
C LYS A 103 -3.69 9.52 -0.16
N VAL A 104 -2.94 9.97 0.84
CA VAL A 104 -2.27 9.09 1.80
C VAL A 104 -3.28 8.29 2.62
N SER A 105 -4.31 8.93 3.18
CA SER A 105 -5.36 8.23 3.94
C SER A 105 -6.11 7.19 3.10
N ILE A 106 -6.38 7.49 1.82
CA ILE A 106 -6.99 6.53 0.90
C ILE A 106 -6.07 5.32 0.68
N ASN A 107 -4.76 5.52 0.54
CA ASN A 107 -3.82 4.41 0.42
C ASN A 107 -3.83 3.52 1.67
N ILE A 108 -3.87 4.11 2.87
CA ILE A 108 -3.99 3.35 4.12
C ILE A 108 -5.25 2.49 4.10
N PHE A 109 -6.39 3.08 3.75
CA PHE A 109 -7.66 2.36 3.66
C PHE A 109 -7.57 1.15 2.70
N TRP A 110 -7.01 1.34 1.51
CA TRP A 110 -6.78 0.25 0.57
C TRP A 110 -5.79 -0.80 1.10
N GLY A 111 -4.73 -0.37 1.80
CA GLY A 111 -3.77 -1.28 2.44
C GLY A 111 -4.45 -2.17 3.47
N VAL A 112 -5.36 -1.63 4.29
CA VAL A 112 -6.16 -2.40 5.24
C VAL A 112 -7.06 -3.42 4.53
N ILE A 113 -7.74 -3.03 3.45
CA ILE A 113 -8.55 -3.97 2.64
C ILE A 113 -7.67 -5.12 2.14
N LEU A 114 -6.49 -4.83 1.60
CA LEU A 114 -5.56 -5.85 1.12
C LEU A 114 -5.12 -6.78 2.25
N ILE A 115 -4.81 -6.24 3.44
CA ILE A 115 -4.44 -7.06 4.60
C ILE A 115 -5.58 -8.02 4.96
N VAL A 116 -6.83 -7.54 5.03
CA VAL A 116 -7.99 -8.37 5.38
C VAL A 116 -8.16 -9.51 4.36
N LEU A 117 -8.23 -9.19 3.07
CA LEU A 117 -8.38 -10.21 2.02
C LEU A 117 -7.22 -11.21 2.03
N SER A 118 -5.99 -10.72 2.18
CA SER A 118 -4.80 -11.56 2.19
C SER A 118 -4.72 -12.43 3.43
N SER A 119 -5.22 -11.94 4.58
CA SER A 119 -5.33 -12.73 5.81
C SER A 119 -6.35 -13.84 5.68
N LEU A 120 -7.47 -13.61 4.99
CA LEU A 120 -8.44 -14.66 4.69
C LEU A 120 -7.82 -15.75 3.79
N ILE A 121 -7.09 -15.34 2.74
CA ILE A 121 -6.36 -16.28 1.87
C ILE A 121 -5.27 -17.01 2.66
N ASN A 122 -4.58 -16.33 3.58
CA ASN A 122 -3.54 -16.95 4.40
C ASN A 122 -4.13 -17.97 5.39
N ALA A 123 -5.25 -17.66 6.02
CA ALA A 123 -5.86 -18.51 7.04
C ALA A 123 -6.68 -19.67 6.46
N PHE A 124 -7.29 -19.47 5.29
CA PHE A 124 -8.26 -20.40 4.71
C PHE A 124 -7.98 -20.77 3.24
N GLY A 125 -6.81 -20.44 2.71
CA GLY A 125 -6.49 -20.66 1.29
C GLY A 125 -6.41 -22.14 0.90
N ASP A 126 -6.05 -23.00 1.84
CA ASP A 126 -6.10 -24.44 1.70
C ASP A 126 -7.56 -24.93 1.58
N TYR A 127 -8.44 -24.50 2.48
CA TYR A 127 -9.86 -24.84 2.44
C TYR A 127 -10.57 -24.28 1.19
N LEU A 128 -10.27 -23.06 0.77
CA LEU A 128 -10.83 -22.45 -0.45
C LEU A 128 -10.53 -23.27 -1.69
N GLY A 129 -9.37 -23.92 -1.72
CA GLY A 129 -8.94 -24.80 -2.78
C GLY A 129 -9.77 -26.07 -2.90
N ASP A 130 -10.18 -26.66 -1.79
CA ASP A 130 -11.02 -27.87 -1.78
C ASP A 130 -12.41 -27.64 -2.39
N TYR A 131 -12.86 -26.38 -2.49
CA TYR A 131 -14.13 -25.98 -3.07
C TYR A 131 -14.03 -25.43 -4.52
N LEU A 132 -12.84 -25.35 -5.11
CA LEU A 132 -12.54 -24.77 -6.44
C LEU A 132 -12.06 -25.81 -7.46
#